data_AF-A0A2N6JUN9-F1
#
_entry.id   AF-A0A2N6JUN9-F1
#
_cell.length_a   1.000
_cell.length_b   1.000
_cell.length_c   1.000
_cell.angle_alpha   90.00
_cell.angle_beta   90.00
_cell.angle_gamma   90.00
#
_symmetry.space_group_name_H-M   'P 1'
#
loop_
_entity.id
_entity.type
_entity.pdbx_description
1 polymer ?
#
loop_
_entity_poly.entity_id
_entity_poly.type
_entity_poly.pdbx_seq_one_letter_code
_entity_poly.pdbx_strand_id
1 'polypeptide(L)'
;MDYQNFERFVYSRIKRRSLMIGAGALTGLVLASQFSHQRAIAQVPFSSYPFTLGVASGEPYPTSIVLWTRLAPDSLNGGGMPQVNVPIRWEVATDPYLKHIVAKGTEIAIPELAHSVRVVVEGLKPNTWYWYRFTSGGEASPIGRTRTAPKPGRDVSKFAFAFVSCQHYEQGYYTAYKYLAEDDLDLVVHLGDYIYEGGITSGRVRQHNSPEIVTLEDYRNRHALSNPESSIVGSEFVCTSISSGGDGSDSNSTVAAYLPDNPHIKFYNGQRGYVRCVLSPTNWQTDYLVMSAVTTESGTISNRASFVIENGRLGIQQV
;
A
#
# COMPACT_ATOMS: atom_id res chain seq x y z
N MET A 1 13.24 -55.54 -10.00
CA MET A 1 14.62 -55.56 -9.46
C MET A 1 15.24 -54.25 -9.89
N ASP A 2 15.69 -53.33 -9.04
CA ASP A 2 16.03 -53.44 -7.62
C ASP A 2 15.88 -52.05 -6.96
N TYR A 3 15.47 -52.04 -5.70
CA TYR A 3 14.90 -50.91 -4.96
C TYR A 3 15.94 -50.45 -3.90
N GLN A 4 17.13 -49.99 -4.31
CA GLN A 4 18.19 -49.65 -3.33
C GLN A 4 19.04 -48.38 -3.59
N ASN A 5 18.78 -47.56 -4.62
CA ASN A 5 19.64 -46.38 -4.89
C ASN A 5 19.00 -45.00 -4.65
N PHE A 6 17.78 -44.91 -4.12
CA PHE A 6 17.13 -43.60 -3.89
C PHE A 6 17.35 -43.01 -2.47
N GLU A 7 17.62 -43.86 -1.48
CA GLU A 7 17.73 -43.44 -0.06
C GLU A 7 19.10 -42.82 0.31
N ARG A 8 20.13 -42.92 -0.55
CA ARG A 8 21.48 -42.36 -0.25
C ARG A 8 21.67 -40.90 -0.64
N PHE A 9 20.71 -40.28 -1.33
CA PHE A 9 20.80 -38.85 -1.68
C PHE A 9 20.16 -37.94 -0.61
N VAL A 10 19.35 -38.50 0.30
CA VAL A 10 18.53 -37.70 1.24
C VAL A 10 19.22 -37.43 2.58
N TYR A 11 20.34 -38.08 2.91
CA TYR A 11 20.99 -37.96 4.23
C TYR A 11 22.49 -37.56 4.19
N SER A 12 22.86 -36.51 3.45
CA SER A 12 24.14 -35.83 3.70
C SER A 12 23.92 -34.47 4.36
N ARG A 13 24.42 -34.33 5.60
CA ARG A 13 24.42 -33.09 6.37
C ARG A 13 25.34 -32.06 5.71
N ILE A 14 24.80 -31.24 4.82
CA ILE A 14 25.49 -30.01 4.39
C ILE A 14 25.32 -28.97 5.51
N LYS A 15 26.45 -28.60 6.12
CA LYS A 15 26.51 -27.55 7.15
C LYS A 15 26.02 -26.23 6.55
N ARG A 16 24.98 -25.65 7.17
CA ARG A 16 24.31 -24.38 6.82
C ARG A 16 25.22 -23.14 6.64
N ARG A 17 26.52 -23.22 6.96
CA ARG A 17 27.48 -22.10 6.82
C ARG A 17 28.23 -22.06 5.48
N SER A 18 28.21 -23.11 4.67
CA SER A 18 28.98 -23.13 3.41
C SER A 18 28.16 -22.80 2.15
N LEU A 19 26.83 -22.70 2.24
CA LEU A 19 25.98 -22.27 1.12
C LEU A 19 25.84 -20.74 1.03
N MET A 20 26.15 -20.00 2.11
CA MET A 20 26.04 -18.54 2.18
C MET A 20 27.23 -17.77 1.58
N ILE A 21 28.22 -18.46 1.01
CA ILE A 21 29.36 -17.81 0.33
C ILE A 21 29.34 -18.07 -1.20
N GLY A 22 28.51 -19.01 -1.69
CA GLY A 22 28.43 -19.33 -3.12
C GLY A 22 27.20 -18.81 -3.87
N ALA A 23 26.08 -18.53 -3.19
CA ALA A 23 24.82 -18.12 -3.85
C ALA A 23 24.72 -16.60 -4.12
N GLY A 24 25.53 -15.78 -3.43
CA GLY A 24 25.52 -14.32 -3.58
C GLY A 24 26.27 -13.78 -4.80
N ALA A 25 27.15 -14.58 -5.42
CA ALA A 25 27.95 -14.13 -6.56
C ALA A 25 27.36 -14.48 -7.93
N LEU A 26 26.40 -15.42 -8.01
CA LEU A 26 25.84 -15.89 -9.29
C LEU A 26 24.43 -15.37 -9.60
N THR A 27 23.69 -14.86 -8.61
CA THR A 27 22.40 -14.18 -8.85
C THR A 27 22.56 -12.73 -9.30
N GLY A 28 23.69 -12.09 -8.99
CA GLY A 28 23.99 -10.71 -9.41
C GLY A 28 24.42 -10.55 -10.87
N LEU A 29 24.88 -11.61 -11.54
CA LEU A 29 25.40 -11.54 -12.91
C LEU A 29 24.39 -11.92 -14.00
N VAL A 30 23.26 -12.57 -13.64
CA VAL A 30 22.26 -13.02 -14.62
C VAL A 30 21.09 -12.04 -14.77
N LEU A 31 20.83 -11.16 -13.80
CA LEU A 31 19.91 -10.02 -14.00
C LEU A 31 20.56 -8.86 -14.75
N ALA A 32 21.89 -8.74 -14.75
CA ALA A 32 22.57 -7.65 -15.45
C ALA A 32 22.55 -7.78 -16.99
N SER A 33 22.28 -8.96 -17.54
CA SER A 33 22.35 -9.21 -18.99
C SER A 33 21.00 -9.20 -19.72
N GLN A 34 19.87 -9.09 -19.01
CA GLN A 34 18.53 -8.96 -19.62
C GLN A 34 17.91 -7.56 -19.51
N PHE A 35 18.52 -6.64 -18.75
CA PHE A 35 18.12 -5.22 -18.69
C PHE A 35 19.00 -4.31 -19.58
N SER A 36 19.49 -4.84 -20.69
CA SER A 36 20.25 -4.07 -21.68
C SER A 36 19.28 -3.21 -22.51
N HIS A 37 19.33 -1.89 -22.27
CA HIS A 37 18.85 -0.78 -23.12
C HIS A 37 17.50 -0.08 -22.82
N GLN A 38 17.13 0.14 -21.56
CA GLN A 38 16.35 1.35 -21.24
C GLN A 38 17.31 2.44 -20.74
N ARG A 39 17.52 3.47 -21.56
CA ARG A 39 18.37 4.62 -21.22
C ARG A 39 17.75 5.32 -20.01
N ALA A 40 18.39 5.23 -18.85
CA ALA A 40 18.11 6.14 -17.75
C ALA A 40 18.59 7.54 -18.14
N ILE A 41 17.70 8.52 -18.12
CA ILE A 41 18.07 9.92 -18.36
C ILE A 41 18.32 10.57 -17.01
N ALA A 42 19.56 11.03 -16.78
CA ALA A 42 19.98 11.60 -15.49
C ALA A 42 19.21 12.88 -15.10
N GLN A 43 18.67 13.60 -16.08
CA GLN A 43 17.80 14.75 -15.90
C GLN A 43 16.70 14.74 -16.98
N VAL A 44 15.51 14.27 -16.63
CA VAL A 44 14.33 14.49 -17.46
C VAL A 44 13.78 15.88 -17.11
N PRO A 45 13.80 16.85 -18.04
CA PRO A 45 13.09 18.10 -17.82
C PRO A 45 11.59 17.78 -17.82
N PHE A 46 10.89 18.18 -16.76
CA PHE A 46 9.45 18.00 -16.66
C PHE A 46 8.71 19.16 -17.33
N SER A 47 7.57 18.88 -17.96
CA SER A 47 6.70 19.91 -18.53
C SER A 47 6.03 20.78 -17.46
N SER A 48 5.90 20.27 -16.24
CA SER A 48 5.35 20.94 -15.06
C SER A 48 5.95 20.31 -13.79
N TYR A 49 5.61 20.84 -12.62
CA TYR A 49 6.05 20.29 -11.33
C TYR A 49 5.70 18.79 -11.22
N PRO A 50 6.66 17.88 -11.00
CA PRO A 50 6.43 16.43 -11.15
C PRO A 50 5.83 15.77 -9.91
N PHE A 51 6.01 16.34 -8.72
CA PHE A 51 5.45 15.79 -7.47
C PHE A 51 4.03 16.29 -7.25
N THR A 52 3.23 16.30 -8.32
CA THR A 52 1.83 16.72 -8.27
C THR A 52 1.00 15.85 -7.36
N LEU A 53 1.47 14.65 -7.01
CA LEU A 53 0.86 13.66 -6.12
C LEU A 53 1.56 13.55 -4.76
N GLY A 54 2.37 14.55 -4.40
CA GLY A 54 2.88 14.71 -3.05
C GLY A 54 3.79 13.58 -2.59
N VAL A 55 3.82 13.34 -1.28
CA VAL A 55 4.67 12.31 -0.66
C VAL A 55 3.93 11.57 0.44
N ALA A 56 4.20 10.27 0.59
CA ALA A 56 3.59 9.47 1.65
C ALA A 56 4.63 8.66 2.41
N SER A 57 4.28 8.29 3.64
CA SER A 57 5.03 7.30 4.42
C SER A 57 4.07 6.33 5.10
N GLY A 58 4.53 5.11 5.35
CA GLY A 58 3.69 4.06 5.94
C GLY A 58 4.51 2.86 6.39
N GLU A 59 3.79 1.83 6.85
CA GLU A 59 4.39 0.60 7.39
C GLU A 59 5.51 0.87 8.43
N PRO A 60 5.24 1.64 9.51
CA PRO A 60 6.26 1.95 10.49
C PRO A 60 6.67 0.72 11.28
N TYR A 61 7.94 0.36 11.18
CA TYR A 61 8.61 -0.62 12.01
C TYR A 61 9.51 0.09 13.03
N PRO A 62 10.02 -0.63 14.04
CA PRO A 62 10.92 -0.04 15.02
C PRO A 62 12.19 0.55 14.41
N THR A 63 12.65 0.05 13.27
CA THR A 63 13.92 0.49 12.66
C THR A 63 13.78 0.80 11.17
N SER A 64 12.57 0.82 10.64
CA SER A 64 12.33 1.14 9.24
C SER A 64 10.99 1.80 8.99
N ILE A 65 10.90 2.49 7.87
CA ILE A 65 9.69 3.13 7.36
C ILE A 65 9.65 2.96 5.84
N VAL A 66 8.46 2.87 5.26
CA VAL A 66 8.26 3.00 3.81
C VAL A 66 8.05 4.47 3.47
N LEU A 67 8.75 4.97 2.45
CA LEU A 67 8.51 6.27 1.82
C LEU A 67 8.01 6.06 0.39
N TRP A 68 7.12 6.94 -0.07
CA TRP A 68 6.53 6.86 -1.40
C TRP A 68 6.36 8.22 -2.05
N THR A 69 6.49 8.25 -3.38
CA THR A 69 6.08 9.35 -4.25
C THR A 69 5.82 8.82 -5.67
N ARG A 70 5.17 9.63 -6.52
CA ARG A 70 5.04 9.38 -7.97
C ARG A 70 5.39 10.64 -8.78
N LEU A 71 6.12 10.48 -9.88
CA LEU A 71 6.32 11.55 -10.85
C LEU A 71 5.13 11.58 -11.81
N ALA A 72 4.36 12.66 -11.78
CA ALA A 72 3.13 12.79 -12.56
C ALA A 72 2.82 14.25 -12.94
N PRO A 73 3.65 14.93 -13.77
CA PRO A 73 3.40 16.30 -14.23
C PRO A 73 1.99 16.53 -14.81
N ASP A 74 1.38 15.50 -15.40
CA ASP A 74 -0.03 15.51 -15.83
C ASP A 74 -0.79 14.31 -15.25
N SER A 75 -1.09 14.38 -13.95
CA SER A 75 -1.55 13.22 -13.16
C SER A 75 -2.89 12.64 -13.58
N LEU A 76 -3.79 13.44 -14.16
CA LEU A 76 -5.13 13.00 -14.58
C LEU A 76 -5.16 12.37 -15.97
N ASN A 77 -4.08 12.51 -16.75
CA ASN A 77 -3.97 12.00 -18.12
C ASN A 77 -2.75 11.07 -18.26
N GLY A 78 -2.72 10.00 -17.46
CA GLY A 78 -1.69 8.97 -17.50
C GLY A 78 -0.38 9.33 -16.78
N GLY A 79 -0.19 10.58 -16.36
CA GLY A 79 0.97 11.05 -15.60
C GLY A 79 1.95 11.90 -16.39
N GLY A 80 1.76 12.15 -17.69
CA GLY A 80 2.58 13.09 -18.48
C GLY A 80 4.09 12.78 -18.53
N MET A 81 4.49 11.55 -18.20
CA MET A 81 5.88 11.14 -18.15
C MET A 81 6.31 10.43 -19.44
N PRO A 82 7.56 10.62 -19.90
CA PRO A 82 8.10 9.84 -21.01
C PRO A 82 8.29 8.36 -20.64
N GLN A 83 8.26 7.48 -21.63
CA GLN A 83 8.49 6.02 -21.48
C GLN A 83 9.98 5.69 -21.28
N VAL A 84 10.59 6.28 -20.25
CA VAL A 84 11.99 6.06 -19.86
C VAL A 84 12.10 5.96 -18.34
N ASN A 85 13.19 5.34 -17.88
CA ASN A 85 13.53 5.21 -16.47
C ASN A 85 14.08 6.54 -15.93
N VAL A 86 13.55 6.99 -14.78
CA VAL A 86 13.88 8.30 -14.20
C VAL A 86 14.43 8.12 -12.78
N PRO A 87 15.65 8.61 -12.48
CA PRO A 87 16.20 8.54 -11.13
C PRO A 87 15.48 9.52 -10.20
N ILE A 88 15.16 9.06 -8.99
CA ILE A 88 14.61 9.86 -7.89
C ILE A 88 15.51 9.70 -6.68
N ARG A 89 16.13 10.80 -6.23
CA ARG A 89 16.88 10.84 -4.98
C ARG A 89 15.92 10.99 -3.81
N TRP A 90 16.25 10.39 -2.68
CA TRP A 90 15.50 10.52 -1.43
C TRP A 90 16.45 10.79 -0.26
N GLU A 91 15.98 11.55 0.72
CA GLU A 91 16.73 11.92 1.92
C GLU A 91 15.81 11.86 3.15
N VAL A 92 16.36 11.43 4.29
CA VAL A 92 15.69 11.36 5.59
C VAL A 92 16.56 12.07 6.62
N ALA A 93 15.95 12.93 7.45
CA ALA A 93 16.62 13.76 8.44
C ALA A 93 15.90 13.72 9.79
N THR A 94 16.61 14.14 10.84
CA THR A 94 16.07 14.26 12.21
C THR A 94 15.49 15.65 12.52
N ASP A 95 15.42 16.54 11.53
CA ASP A 95 14.89 17.91 11.69
C ASP A 95 14.06 18.35 10.48
N PRO A 96 13.07 19.24 10.66
CA PRO A 96 12.13 19.66 9.62
C PRO A 96 12.76 20.44 8.46
N TYR A 97 13.99 20.93 8.61
CA TYR A 97 14.70 21.69 7.58
C TYR A 97 15.72 20.84 6.82
N LEU A 98 15.76 19.53 7.09
CA LEU A 98 16.66 18.56 6.47
C LEU A 98 18.15 18.94 6.61
N LYS A 99 18.54 19.51 7.75
CA LYS A 99 19.95 19.87 8.03
C LYS A 99 20.78 18.66 8.46
N HIS A 100 20.17 17.69 9.13
CA HIS A 100 20.83 16.51 9.68
C HIS A 100 20.32 15.24 8.98
N ILE A 101 20.82 14.99 7.77
CA ILE A 101 20.49 13.79 7.00
C ILE A 101 21.08 12.54 7.68
N VAL A 102 20.22 11.55 7.95
CA VAL A 102 20.59 10.27 8.57
C VAL A 102 20.53 9.09 7.59
N ALA A 103 19.77 9.21 6.50
CA ALA A 103 19.73 8.24 5.41
C ALA A 103 19.44 8.94 4.08
N LYS A 104 19.97 8.41 2.99
CA LYS A 104 19.70 8.89 1.62
C LYS A 104 20.00 7.82 0.59
N GLY A 105 19.39 7.95 -0.58
CA GLY A 105 19.61 7.02 -1.69
C GLY A 105 18.99 7.52 -3.00
N THR A 106 18.97 6.64 -3.98
CA THR A 106 18.36 6.88 -5.29
C THR A 106 17.58 5.64 -5.71
N GLU A 107 16.32 5.83 -6.06
CA GLU A 107 15.49 4.81 -6.72
C GLU A 107 15.31 5.14 -8.21
N ILE A 108 14.90 4.13 -8.98
CA ILE A 108 14.55 4.30 -10.39
C ILE A 108 13.03 4.20 -10.53
N ALA A 109 12.38 5.31 -10.87
CA ALA A 109 10.98 5.35 -11.28
C ALA A 109 10.85 4.82 -12.71
N ILE A 110 10.09 3.74 -12.88
CA ILE A 110 9.92 3.06 -14.17
C ILE A 110 8.51 3.29 -14.75
N PRO A 111 8.34 3.38 -16.08
CA PRO A 111 7.04 3.58 -16.71
C PRO A 111 6.00 2.51 -16.36
N GLU A 112 6.43 1.26 -16.20
CA GLU A 112 5.56 0.11 -15.93
C GLU A 112 4.81 0.27 -14.60
N LEU A 113 5.41 0.98 -13.65
CA LEU A 113 4.83 1.32 -12.34
C LEU A 113 4.36 2.78 -12.26
N ALA A 114 4.06 3.38 -13.43
CA ALA A 114 3.61 4.77 -13.58
C ALA A 114 4.53 5.79 -12.89
N HIS A 115 5.84 5.53 -12.91
CA HIS A 115 6.88 6.34 -12.29
C HIS A 115 6.66 6.60 -10.80
N SER A 116 6.03 5.66 -10.10
CA SER A 116 6.01 5.61 -8.64
C SER A 116 7.30 5.00 -8.09
N VAL A 117 7.69 5.40 -6.89
CA VAL A 117 8.78 4.79 -6.12
C VAL A 117 8.32 4.43 -4.72
N ARG A 118 8.77 3.28 -4.24
CA ARG A 118 8.60 2.81 -2.87
C ARG A 118 9.99 2.53 -2.30
N VAL A 119 10.35 3.24 -1.25
CA VAL A 119 11.64 3.11 -0.55
C VAL A 119 11.40 2.47 0.79
N VAL A 120 12.11 1.39 1.12
CA VAL A 120 12.21 0.90 2.50
C VAL A 120 13.46 1.49 3.13
N VAL A 121 13.31 2.44 4.04
CA VAL A 121 14.43 3.07 4.73
C VAL A 121 14.70 2.30 6.01
N GLU A 122 15.86 1.66 6.12
CA GLU A 122 16.26 0.88 7.28
C GLU A 122 17.27 1.63 8.18
N GLY A 123 17.61 1.04 9.32
CA GLY A 123 18.64 1.57 10.23
C GLY A 123 18.20 2.77 11.07
N LEU A 124 16.89 3.05 11.13
CA LEU A 124 16.34 4.16 11.89
C LEU A 124 16.24 3.84 13.39
N LYS A 125 16.19 4.87 14.23
CA LYS A 125 15.95 4.73 15.66
C LYS A 125 14.45 4.48 15.90
N PRO A 126 14.07 3.59 16.83
CA PRO A 126 12.68 3.38 17.20
C PRO A 126 12.03 4.59 17.85
N ASN A 127 10.70 4.66 17.75
CA ASN A 127 9.88 5.67 18.38
C ASN A 127 10.37 7.11 18.11
N THR A 128 10.84 7.39 16.90
CA THR A 128 11.54 8.64 16.56
C THR A 128 10.87 9.31 15.37
N TRP A 129 10.67 10.63 15.46
CA TRP A 129 10.19 11.45 14.36
C TRP A 129 11.31 11.75 13.37
N TYR A 130 10.98 11.67 12.08
CA TYR A 130 11.84 11.95 10.94
C TYR A 130 11.13 12.82 9.91
N TRP A 131 11.92 13.52 9.11
CA TRP A 131 11.48 14.29 7.96
C TRP A 131 12.17 13.78 6.71
N TYR A 132 11.47 13.81 5.58
CA TYR A 132 12.01 13.28 4.34
C TYR A 132 11.57 14.08 3.12
N ARG A 133 12.36 13.98 2.04
CA ARG A 133 12.01 14.54 0.73
C ARG A 133 12.51 13.65 -0.39
N PHE A 134 11.93 13.86 -1.57
CA PHE A 134 12.41 13.35 -2.85
C PHE A 134 12.94 14.50 -3.73
N THR A 135 13.82 14.17 -4.67
CA THR A 135 14.34 15.13 -5.65
C THR A 135 14.59 14.42 -6.98
N SER A 136 14.05 14.98 -8.07
CA SER A 136 14.27 14.49 -9.43
C SER A 136 14.22 15.66 -10.41
N GLY A 137 15.00 15.60 -11.50
CA GLY A 137 14.98 16.64 -12.55
C GLY A 137 15.24 18.09 -12.09
N GLY A 138 15.87 18.29 -10.92
CA GLY A 138 16.06 19.63 -10.32
C GLY A 138 14.92 20.09 -9.41
N GLU A 139 13.80 19.37 -9.40
CA GLU A 139 12.63 19.64 -8.57
C GLU A 139 12.71 18.89 -7.23
N ALA A 140 12.19 19.50 -6.17
CA ALA A 140 12.06 18.89 -4.85
C ALA A 140 10.58 18.66 -4.51
N SER A 141 10.28 17.52 -3.90
CA SER A 141 8.94 17.24 -3.36
C SER A 141 8.63 18.13 -2.16
N PRO A 142 7.36 18.17 -1.67
CA PRO A 142 7.08 18.59 -0.32
C PRO A 142 7.89 17.78 0.70
N ILE A 143 8.12 18.35 1.89
CA ILE A 143 8.76 17.65 3.00
C ILE A 143 7.68 16.86 3.75
N GLY A 144 7.81 15.54 3.77
CA GLY A 144 6.98 14.66 4.59
C GLY A 144 7.53 14.51 6.01
N ARG A 145 6.67 14.15 6.95
CA ARG A 145 7.01 13.80 8.34
C ARG A 145 6.54 12.39 8.63
N THR A 146 7.34 11.61 9.36
CA THR A 146 7.03 10.21 9.68
C THR A 146 7.61 9.80 11.04
N ARG A 147 7.11 8.70 11.60
CA ARG A 147 7.55 8.16 12.90
C ARG A 147 7.76 6.66 12.81
N THR A 148 8.89 6.18 13.31
CA THR A 148 9.13 4.74 13.51
C THR A 148 8.32 4.21 14.69
N ALA A 149 7.92 2.94 14.63
CA ALA A 149 7.20 2.32 15.73
C ALA A 149 8.09 2.20 17.00
N PRO A 150 7.51 2.12 18.20
CA PRO A 150 8.22 1.69 19.40
C PRO A 150 8.76 0.26 19.23
N LYS A 151 9.84 -0.09 19.96
CA LYS A 151 10.27 -1.50 20.02
C LYS A 151 9.17 -2.35 20.70
N PRO A 152 8.96 -3.60 20.27
CA PRO A 152 8.07 -4.52 20.95
C PRO A 152 8.38 -4.64 22.45
N GLY A 153 7.34 -4.67 23.28
CA GLY A 153 7.47 -4.81 24.74
C GLY A 153 7.99 -3.58 25.47
N ARG A 154 8.06 -2.41 24.82
CA ARG A 154 8.34 -1.14 25.49
C ARG A 154 7.06 -0.44 25.87
N ASP A 155 7.00 0.03 27.11
CA ASP A 155 5.92 0.88 27.56
C ASP A 155 5.91 2.20 26.78
N VAL A 156 4.74 2.58 26.30
CA VAL A 156 4.48 3.86 25.66
C VAL A 156 3.49 4.60 26.53
N SER A 157 3.86 5.79 27.01
CA SER A 157 3.00 6.58 27.91
C SER A 157 1.73 7.11 27.23
N LYS A 158 1.76 7.23 25.90
CA LYS A 158 0.63 7.67 25.05
C LYS A 158 0.83 7.12 23.63
N PHE A 159 -0.25 6.63 23.04
CA PHE A 159 -0.35 6.34 21.61
C PHE A 159 -1.64 6.97 21.08
N ALA A 160 -1.52 7.90 20.13
CA ALA A 160 -2.65 8.56 19.50
C ALA A 160 -2.74 8.14 18.03
N PHE A 161 -3.89 7.66 17.60
CA PHE A 161 -4.12 7.34 16.19
C PHE A 161 -5.53 7.75 15.78
N ALA A 162 -5.72 7.96 14.49
CA ALA A 162 -7.03 8.15 13.87
C ALA A 162 -7.29 7.07 12.84
N PHE A 163 -8.56 6.81 12.56
CA PHE A 163 -8.95 6.01 11.41
C PHE A 163 -9.97 6.75 10.55
N VAL A 164 -9.92 6.49 9.24
CA VAL A 164 -10.75 7.13 8.22
C VAL A 164 -11.20 6.10 7.17
N SER A 165 -12.31 6.35 6.51
CA SER A 165 -12.81 5.53 5.40
C SER A 165 -13.79 6.32 4.54
N CYS A 166 -14.19 5.75 3.40
CA CYS A 166 -15.33 6.21 2.59
C CYS A 166 -15.23 7.68 2.17
N GLN A 167 -14.15 8.00 1.45
CA GLN A 167 -13.91 9.36 0.95
C GLN A 167 -14.43 9.51 -0.48
N HIS A 168 -15.75 9.46 -0.68
CA HIS A 168 -16.30 9.60 -2.04
C HIS A 168 -16.09 11.02 -2.59
N TYR A 169 -15.31 11.12 -3.68
CA TYR A 169 -14.89 12.41 -4.24
C TYR A 169 -16.09 13.31 -4.59
N GLU A 170 -17.06 12.78 -5.33
CA GLU A 170 -18.22 13.57 -5.77
C GLU A 170 -19.15 14.05 -4.64
N GLN A 171 -19.17 13.38 -3.48
CA GLN A 171 -20.20 13.61 -2.45
C GLN A 171 -19.89 14.77 -1.49
N GLY A 172 -18.65 15.19 -1.38
CA GLY A 172 -18.27 16.26 -0.47
C GLY A 172 -16.81 16.63 -0.62
N TYR A 173 -16.40 17.75 -0.03
CA TYR A 173 -14.99 18.14 0.05
C TYR A 173 -14.29 17.41 1.18
N TYR A 174 -12.97 17.26 1.07
CA TYR A 174 -12.12 16.56 2.04
C TYR A 174 -11.75 17.45 3.25
N THR A 175 -12.68 18.27 3.72
CA THR A 175 -12.46 19.20 4.84
C THR A 175 -12.07 18.48 6.13
N ALA A 176 -12.53 17.25 6.35
CA ALA A 176 -12.11 16.42 7.48
C ALA A 176 -10.59 16.18 7.50
N TYR A 177 -9.96 15.97 6.34
CA TYR A 177 -8.51 15.78 6.27
C TYR A 177 -7.70 17.02 6.64
N LYS A 178 -8.27 18.23 6.49
CA LYS A 178 -7.64 19.46 6.98
C LYS A 178 -7.47 19.42 8.50
N TYR A 179 -8.53 19.08 9.23
CA TYR A 179 -8.47 18.99 10.69
C TYR A 179 -7.67 17.78 11.16
N LEU A 180 -7.76 16.65 10.45
CA LEU A 180 -6.93 15.48 10.73
C LEU A 180 -5.43 15.79 10.65
N ALA A 181 -5.01 16.64 9.71
CA ALA A 181 -3.63 17.06 9.56
C ALA A 181 -3.14 18.01 10.68
N GLU A 182 -4.06 18.62 11.43
CA GLU A 182 -3.75 19.46 12.59
C GLU A 182 -3.62 18.64 13.89
N ASP A 183 -4.12 17.39 13.92
CA ASP A 183 -4.03 16.51 15.08
C ASP A 183 -2.59 15.99 15.32
N ASP A 184 -2.18 15.93 16.59
CA ASP A 184 -0.91 15.31 17.01
C ASP A 184 -1.07 13.78 17.13
N LEU A 185 -1.00 13.11 15.98
CA LEU A 185 -1.16 11.66 15.84
C LEU A 185 0.17 10.94 15.62
N ASP A 186 0.25 9.70 16.11
CA ASP A 186 1.35 8.77 15.87
C ASP A 186 1.14 7.94 14.60
N LEU A 187 -0.12 7.73 14.19
CA LEU A 187 -0.51 6.93 13.04
C LEU A 187 -1.91 7.33 12.53
N VAL A 188 -2.13 7.20 11.22
CA VAL A 188 -3.46 7.22 10.60
C VAL A 188 -3.71 5.88 9.92
N VAL A 189 -4.91 5.32 10.08
CA VAL A 189 -5.32 4.06 9.47
C VAL A 189 -6.50 4.31 8.51
N HIS A 190 -6.32 4.05 7.22
CA HIS A 190 -7.44 4.08 6.28
C HIS A 190 -8.09 2.69 6.20
N LEU A 191 -9.39 2.61 6.50
CA LEU A 191 -10.13 1.34 6.63
C LEU A 191 -10.89 0.94 5.36
N GLY A 192 -10.89 1.80 4.36
CA GLY A 192 -11.33 1.42 3.02
C GLY A 192 -12.10 2.47 2.26
N ASP A 193 -12.41 2.16 1.01
CA ASP A 193 -13.06 3.08 0.05
C ASP A 193 -12.25 4.38 -0.13
N TYR A 194 -10.95 4.22 -0.41
CA TYR A 194 -10.08 5.37 -0.72
C TYR A 194 -10.45 6.02 -2.05
N ILE A 195 -10.85 5.21 -3.03
CA ILE A 195 -11.45 5.66 -4.28
C ILE A 195 -12.82 5.01 -4.44
N TYR A 196 -13.63 5.60 -5.31
CA TYR A 196 -14.86 5.00 -5.82
C TYR A 196 -14.71 4.85 -7.33
N GLU A 197 -15.20 3.75 -7.86
CA GLU A 197 -15.03 3.28 -9.25
C GLU A 197 -16.07 3.86 -10.21
N GLY A 198 -17.26 4.21 -9.69
CA GLY A 198 -18.39 4.67 -10.47
C GLY A 198 -18.09 5.86 -11.38
N GLY A 199 -18.92 6.03 -12.42
CA GLY A 199 -18.84 7.15 -13.34
C GLY A 199 -19.31 8.48 -12.74
N ILE A 200 -19.39 9.49 -13.60
CA ILE A 200 -19.84 10.84 -13.30
C ILE A 200 -21.31 10.83 -12.86
N THR A 201 -21.60 11.36 -11.67
CA THR A 201 -22.98 11.53 -11.17
C THR A 201 -23.42 13.00 -11.24
N SER A 202 -24.42 13.28 -12.07
CA SER A 202 -24.98 14.63 -12.22
C SER A 202 -25.52 15.19 -10.89
N GLY A 203 -25.36 16.50 -10.68
CA GLY A 203 -25.83 17.20 -9.48
C GLY A 203 -24.93 17.06 -8.24
N ARG A 204 -23.79 16.37 -8.35
CA ARG A 204 -22.78 16.28 -7.28
C ARG A 204 -21.90 17.54 -7.21
N VAL A 205 -21.38 17.81 -6.01
CA VAL A 205 -20.57 19.02 -5.72
C VAL A 205 -19.18 18.99 -6.36
N ARG A 206 -18.70 17.79 -6.70
CA ARG A 206 -17.51 17.52 -7.51
C ARG A 206 -17.84 16.38 -8.48
N GLN A 207 -17.02 16.20 -9.50
CA GLN A 207 -17.27 15.21 -10.55
C GLN A 207 -16.08 14.25 -10.68
N HIS A 208 -16.35 12.97 -10.89
CA HIS A 208 -15.31 12.03 -11.30
C HIS A 208 -14.71 12.42 -12.65
N ASN A 209 -13.50 11.94 -12.93
CA ASN A 209 -12.71 12.31 -14.11
C ASN A 209 -13.02 11.47 -15.36
N SER A 210 -13.89 10.48 -15.24
CA SER A 210 -14.18 9.50 -16.28
C SER A 210 -15.53 8.82 -16.02
N PRO A 211 -16.06 8.06 -17.00
CA PRO A 211 -17.00 6.96 -16.73
C PRO A 211 -16.44 5.97 -15.71
N GLU A 212 -17.22 4.92 -15.41
CA GLU A 212 -16.77 3.82 -14.56
C GLU A 212 -15.41 3.29 -15.02
N ILE A 213 -14.48 3.15 -14.06
CA ILE A 213 -13.08 2.79 -14.35
C ILE A 213 -12.93 1.28 -14.54
N VAL A 214 -12.19 0.87 -15.58
CA VAL A 214 -12.05 -0.56 -15.91
C VAL A 214 -10.59 -0.91 -16.20
N THR A 215 -9.84 -0.04 -16.87
CA THR A 215 -8.45 -0.29 -17.24
C THR A 215 -7.48 0.17 -16.15
N LEU A 216 -6.26 -0.37 -16.16
CA LEU A 216 -5.19 0.06 -15.26
C LEU A 216 -4.94 1.58 -15.33
N GLU A 217 -5.05 2.17 -16.51
CA GLU A 217 -4.90 3.61 -16.69
C GLU A 217 -6.07 4.39 -16.09
N ASP A 218 -7.31 3.90 -16.23
CA ASP A 218 -8.48 4.51 -15.59
C ASP A 218 -8.31 4.53 -14.07
N TYR A 219 -7.88 3.41 -13.48
CA TYR A 219 -7.57 3.33 -12.04
C TYR A 219 -6.47 4.29 -11.63
N ARG A 220 -5.37 4.38 -12.40
CA ARG A 220 -4.27 5.32 -12.12
C ARG A 220 -4.72 6.78 -12.17
N ASN A 221 -5.59 7.12 -13.13
CA ASN A 221 -6.14 8.46 -13.28
C ASN A 221 -7.16 8.77 -12.17
N ARG A 222 -7.98 7.79 -11.75
CA ARG A 222 -8.89 7.93 -10.61
C ARG A 222 -8.14 8.13 -9.30
N HIS A 223 -7.09 7.35 -9.05
CA HIS A 223 -6.20 7.55 -7.90
C HIS A 223 -5.58 8.95 -7.89
N ALA A 224 -5.27 9.52 -9.07
CA ALA A 224 -4.77 10.89 -9.18
C ALA A 224 -5.84 11.97 -8.96
N LEU A 225 -7.12 11.68 -9.25
CA LEU A 225 -8.24 12.60 -9.02
C LEU A 225 -8.50 12.84 -7.52
N SER A 226 -8.35 11.77 -6.72
CA SER A 226 -8.49 11.82 -5.27
C SER A 226 -7.15 12.16 -4.62
N ASN A 227 -7.01 13.43 -4.23
CA ASN A 227 -5.93 14.00 -3.41
C ASN A 227 -4.48 13.57 -3.75
N PRO A 228 -3.65 14.51 -4.19
CA PRO A 228 -2.22 14.34 -4.41
C PRO A 228 -1.34 14.07 -3.17
N GLU A 229 -1.75 13.26 -2.20
CA GLU A 229 -0.90 12.87 -1.05
C GLU A 229 -1.12 11.39 -0.66
N SER A 230 -1.52 10.52 -1.60
CA SER A 230 -1.85 9.13 -1.27
C SER A 230 -1.32 8.09 -2.23
N SER A 231 -0.77 7.03 -1.63
CA SER A 231 -0.96 5.65 -2.08
C SER A 231 -1.26 4.74 -0.89
N ILE A 232 -2.07 3.71 -1.10
CA ILE A 232 -2.26 2.59 -0.16
C ILE A 232 -1.57 1.35 -0.77
N VAL A 233 -0.64 0.77 -0.01
CA VAL A 233 0.11 -0.47 -0.34
C VAL A 233 -0.23 -1.62 0.62
N GLY A 234 -1.30 -1.46 1.39
CA GLY A 234 -1.76 -2.36 2.43
C GLY A 234 -2.81 -3.37 1.96
N SER A 235 -3.01 -4.39 2.77
CA SER A 235 -4.16 -5.28 2.63
C SER A 235 -5.36 -4.67 3.34
N GLU A 236 -6.49 -4.63 2.67
CA GLU A 236 -7.72 -4.01 3.15
C GLU A 236 -8.68 -5.07 3.68
N PHE A 237 -9.21 -4.84 4.88
CA PHE A 237 -10.25 -5.67 5.46
C PHE A 237 -11.53 -4.84 5.59
N VAL A 238 -12.38 -4.89 4.57
CA VAL A 238 -13.64 -4.14 4.52
C VAL A 238 -14.74 -4.95 5.18
N CYS A 239 -15.53 -4.34 6.06
CA CYS A 239 -16.73 -4.95 6.64
C CYS A 239 -17.98 -4.41 5.94
N THR A 240 -19.00 -5.25 5.76
CA THR A 240 -20.32 -4.78 5.36
C THR A 240 -21.03 -4.03 6.51
N SER A 241 -22.20 -3.46 6.22
CA SER A 241 -23.07 -2.87 7.24
C SER A 241 -23.63 -3.93 8.21
N ILE A 242 -24.12 -3.50 9.38
CA ILE A 242 -24.76 -4.41 10.35
C ILE A 242 -26.13 -4.91 9.87
N SER A 243 -26.92 -4.08 9.19
CA SER A 243 -28.29 -4.47 8.74
C SER A 243 -28.79 -3.79 7.47
N SER A 244 -28.12 -2.74 6.97
CA SER A 244 -28.60 -1.96 5.82
C SER A 244 -28.65 -2.79 4.55
N GLY A 245 -29.78 -2.80 3.83
CA GLY A 245 -29.96 -3.67 2.66
C GLY A 245 -30.36 -5.11 2.99
N GLY A 246 -30.78 -5.39 4.22
CA GLY A 246 -31.36 -6.67 4.63
C GLY A 246 -30.32 -7.78 4.81
N ASP A 247 -30.77 -9.03 4.71
CA ASP A 247 -29.95 -10.23 4.97
C ASP A 247 -28.71 -10.31 4.07
N GLY A 248 -28.80 -9.75 2.86
CA GLY A 248 -27.75 -9.83 1.87
C GLY A 248 -27.60 -11.23 1.30
N SER A 249 -26.49 -11.47 0.61
CA SER A 249 -26.18 -12.76 -0.01
C SER A 249 -24.68 -12.96 -0.06
N ASP A 250 -24.24 -14.21 -0.16
CA ASP A 250 -22.81 -14.54 -0.20
C ASP A 250 -22.10 -13.81 -1.36
N SER A 251 -22.74 -13.79 -2.53
CA SER A 251 -22.31 -13.02 -3.69
C SER A 251 -23.53 -12.57 -4.53
N ASN A 252 -23.29 -11.84 -5.61
CA ASN A 252 -24.29 -11.48 -6.62
C ASN A 252 -23.66 -11.48 -8.04
N SER A 253 -24.49 -11.36 -9.07
CA SER A 253 -24.04 -11.42 -10.47
C SER A 253 -23.10 -10.27 -10.86
N THR A 254 -23.27 -9.09 -10.26
CA THR A 254 -22.39 -7.95 -10.50
C THR A 254 -20.99 -8.25 -9.99
N VAL A 255 -20.87 -8.74 -8.75
CA VAL A 255 -19.59 -9.15 -8.14
C VAL A 255 -18.89 -10.23 -8.97
N ALA A 256 -19.65 -11.23 -9.43
CA ALA A 256 -19.11 -12.30 -10.26
C ALA A 256 -18.54 -11.79 -11.60
N ALA A 257 -19.07 -10.69 -12.14
CA ALA A 257 -18.65 -10.15 -13.42
C ALA A 257 -17.29 -9.44 -13.37
N TYR A 258 -16.96 -8.74 -12.27
CA TYR A 258 -15.70 -7.97 -12.18
C TYR A 258 -14.60 -8.65 -11.36
N LEU A 259 -14.91 -9.65 -10.52
CA LEU A 259 -13.88 -10.36 -9.74
C LEU A 259 -12.71 -10.91 -10.59
N PRO A 260 -12.91 -11.49 -11.80
CA PRO A 260 -11.82 -11.95 -12.65
C PRO A 260 -10.81 -10.84 -13.03
N ASP A 261 -11.31 -9.62 -13.21
CA ASP A 261 -10.50 -8.46 -13.56
C ASP A 261 -9.82 -7.83 -12.33
N ASN A 262 -10.21 -8.27 -11.12
CA ASN A 262 -9.72 -7.76 -9.84
C ASN A 262 -9.05 -8.86 -9.00
N PRO A 263 -7.95 -9.49 -9.48
CA PRO A 263 -7.32 -10.63 -8.81
C PRO A 263 -6.69 -10.29 -7.45
N HIS A 264 -6.65 -9.01 -7.09
CA HIS A 264 -6.21 -8.51 -5.79
C HIS A 264 -7.28 -8.65 -4.69
N ILE A 265 -8.57 -8.69 -5.05
CA ILE A 265 -9.66 -9.01 -4.12
C ILE A 265 -9.60 -10.50 -3.82
N LYS A 266 -9.27 -10.87 -2.57
CA LYS A 266 -9.16 -12.28 -2.17
C LYS A 266 -10.45 -12.85 -1.59
N PHE A 267 -11.39 -11.99 -1.23
CA PHE A 267 -12.65 -12.40 -0.63
C PHE A 267 -13.71 -11.30 -0.78
N TYR A 268 -14.94 -11.74 -1.00
CA TYR A 268 -16.13 -10.91 -0.95
C TYR A 268 -17.21 -11.70 -0.20
N ASN A 269 -17.99 -11.00 0.62
CA ASN A 269 -19.25 -11.51 1.12
C ASN A 269 -20.25 -10.36 1.31
N GLY A 270 -21.47 -10.54 0.80
CA GLY A 270 -22.54 -9.55 0.88
C GLY A 270 -23.55 -9.80 1.99
N GLN A 271 -23.37 -10.82 2.84
CA GLN A 271 -24.20 -11.05 4.04
C GLN A 271 -23.75 -10.15 5.17
N ARG A 272 -24.70 -9.71 5.98
CA ARG A 272 -24.44 -8.83 7.13
C ARG A 272 -23.67 -9.56 8.24
N GLY A 273 -22.98 -8.80 9.06
CA GLY A 273 -22.19 -9.36 10.16
C GLY A 273 -21.14 -8.37 10.62
N TYR A 274 -20.01 -8.87 11.10
CA TYR A 274 -18.89 -8.03 11.54
C TYR A 274 -17.55 -8.67 11.25
N VAL A 275 -16.52 -7.83 11.20
CA VAL A 275 -15.14 -8.28 11.09
C VAL A 275 -14.51 -8.24 12.48
N ARG A 276 -13.85 -9.33 12.88
CA ARG A 276 -13.10 -9.42 14.14
C ARG A 276 -11.62 -9.52 13.83
N CYS A 277 -10.85 -8.59 14.37
CA CYS A 277 -9.39 -8.58 14.20
C CYS A 277 -8.68 -8.96 15.50
N VAL A 278 -7.71 -9.87 15.40
CA VAL A 278 -6.79 -10.23 16.49
C VAL A 278 -5.37 -9.90 16.06
N LEU A 279 -4.72 -9.00 16.80
CA LEU A 279 -3.41 -8.48 16.46
C LEU A 279 -2.36 -8.93 17.48
N SER A 280 -1.18 -9.27 16.97
CA SER A 280 0.05 -9.56 17.72
C SER A 280 1.24 -8.92 17.00
N PRO A 281 2.45 -8.85 17.61
CA PRO A 281 3.64 -8.33 16.93
C PRO A 281 4.05 -9.10 15.66
N THR A 282 3.58 -10.33 15.49
CA THR A 282 3.94 -11.19 14.36
C THR A 282 2.80 -11.39 13.37
N ASN A 283 1.54 -11.28 13.80
CA ASN A 283 0.37 -11.60 12.99
C ASN A 283 -0.77 -10.60 13.20
N TRP A 284 -1.42 -10.23 12.11
CA TRP A 284 -2.78 -9.69 12.10
C TRP A 284 -3.70 -10.78 11.54
N GLN A 285 -4.64 -11.27 12.33
CA GLN A 285 -5.71 -12.15 11.85
C GLN A 285 -7.04 -11.39 11.77
N THR A 286 -7.76 -11.61 10.69
CA THR A 286 -9.08 -11.03 10.41
C THR A 286 -10.06 -12.16 10.15
N ASP A 287 -11.08 -12.28 10.99
CA ASP A 287 -12.21 -13.18 10.80
C ASP A 287 -13.40 -12.40 10.24
N TYR A 288 -14.03 -12.93 9.19
CA TYR A 288 -15.26 -12.39 8.61
C TYR A 288 -16.46 -13.17 9.14
N LEU A 289 -17.17 -12.60 10.11
CA LEU A 289 -18.32 -13.23 10.72
C LEU A 289 -19.59 -12.77 10.01
N VAL A 290 -20.42 -13.72 9.59
CA VAL A 290 -21.67 -13.45 8.85
C VAL A 290 -22.87 -13.99 9.60
N MET A 291 -23.98 -13.27 9.50
CA MET A 291 -25.28 -13.62 10.04
C MET A 291 -26.08 -14.43 9.03
N SER A 292 -26.81 -15.44 9.49
CA SER A 292 -27.77 -16.18 8.65
C SER A 292 -28.97 -15.33 8.23
N ALA A 293 -29.41 -14.43 9.12
CA ALA A 293 -30.42 -13.42 8.86
C ALA A 293 -30.28 -12.27 9.86
N VAL A 294 -30.50 -11.04 9.42
CA VAL A 294 -30.62 -9.84 10.27
C VAL A 294 -32.04 -9.28 10.28
N THR A 295 -32.91 -9.77 9.40
CA THR A 295 -34.34 -9.46 9.37
C THR A 295 -35.14 -10.19 10.46
N THR A 296 -34.49 -11.04 11.26
CA THR A 296 -35.09 -11.78 12.38
C THR A 296 -34.20 -11.69 13.63
N GLU A 297 -34.80 -11.76 14.81
CA GLU A 297 -34.07 -11.77 16.09
C GLU A 297 -33.29 -13.07 16.34
N SER A 298 -33.63 -14.15 15.63
CA SER A 298 -33.05 -15.49 15.81
C SER A 298 -31.90 -15.81 14.85
N GLY A 299 -31.36 -14.80 14.17
CA GLY A 299 -30.19 -14.96 13.30
C GLY A 299 -29.00 -15.57 14.04
N THR A 300 -28.30 -16.49 13.39
CA THR A 300 -27.10 -17.15 13.93
C THR A 300 -25.86 -16.64 13.23
N ILE A 301 -24.74 -16.55 13.96
CA ILE A 301 -23.47 -16.10 13.42
C ILE A 301 -22.54 -17.27 13.08
N SER A 302 -21.79 -17.15 11.99
CA SER A 302 -20.74 -18.10 11.60
C SER A 302 -19.50 -17.37 11.09
N ASN A 303 -18.33 -17.98 11.24
CA ASN A 303 -17.12 -17.48 10.60
C ASN A 303 -17.09 -17.95 9.14
N ARG A 304 -17.15 -17.00 8.21
CA ARG A 304 -17.21 -17.28 6.78
C ARG A 304 -15.83 -17.44 6.15
N ALA A 305 -14.85 -16.66 6.60
CA ALA A 305 -13.48 -16.70 6.12
C ALA A 305 -12.54 -16.04 7.13
N SER A 306 -11.33 -16.57 7.23
CA SER A 306 -10.27 -15.97 8.04
C SER A 306 -9.05 -15.68 7.17
N PHE A 307 -8.40 -14.56 7.43
CA PHE A 307 -7.20 -14.13 6.72
C PHE A 307 -6.13 -13.71 7.72
N VAL A 308 -4.88 -14.03 7.41
CA VAL A 308 -3.73 -13.60 8.20
C VAL A 308 -2.77 -12.77 7.34
N ILE A 309 -2.22 -11.73 7.96
CA ILE A 309 -1.03 -11.01 7.49
C ILE A 309 0.06 -11.31 8.49
N GLU A 310 1.13 -11.93 8.00
CA GLU A 310 2.32 -12.21 8.80
C GLU A 310 3.30 -11.04 8.63
N ASN A 311 3.88 -10.59 9.74
CA ASN A 311 4.93 -9.59 9.74
C ASN A 311 6.08 -10.01 8.80
N GLY A 312 6.43 -9.14 7.86
CA GLY A 312 7.49 -9.37 6.86
C GLY A 312 7.06 -10.21 5.65
N ARG A 313 5.80 -10.64 5.56
CA ARG A 313 5.25 -11.36 4.40
C ARG A 313 4.14 -10.53 3.73
N LEU A 314 4.37 -10.17 2.46
CA LEU A 314 3.42 -9.39 1.69
C LEU A 314 2.19 -10.25 1.30
N GLY A 315 1.00 -9.66 1.43
CA GLY A 315 -0.27 -10.21 0.98
C GLY A 315 -0.99 -11.11 2.01
N ILE A 316 -2.32 -11.03 2.03
CA ILE A 316 -3.17 -11.85 2.89
C ILE A 316 -3.11 -13.33 2.52
N GLN A 317 -3.04 -14.18 3.53
CA GLN A 317 -3.15 -15.64 3.40
C GLN A 317 -4.47 -16.08 4.01
N GLN A 318 -5.26 -16.88 3.30
CA GLN A 318 -6.47 -17.48 3.87
C GLN A 318 -6.07 -18.60 4.84
N VAL A 319 -6.72 -18.65 6.00
CA VAL A 319 -6.46 -19.63 7.08
C VAL A 319 -7.75 -20.29 7.56
#